data_AF-A0A6G3X437-F1
#
_entry.id   AF-A0A6G3X437-F1
#
_cell.length_a   1.000
_cell.length_b   1.000
_cell.length_c   1.000
_cell.angle_alpha   90.00
_cell.angle_beta   90.00
_cell.angle_gamma   90.00
#
_symmetry.space_group_name_H-M   'P 1'
#
loop_
_entity.id
_entity.type
_entity.pdbx_description
1 polymer ?
#
loop_
_entity_poly.entity_id
_entity_poly.type
_entity_poly.pdbx_seq_one_letter_code
_entity_poly.pdbx_strand_id
1 'polypeptide(L)'
;SPPWVVFHWGGLTGFPGYVSQVAAKYTLFTTSGVPIRAVCQVTMEEISGETPGQNPTSGALAARRVHRVGSGDSLPSLAHREYGDPGAWRVIAEANG
;
A
#
# COMPACT_ATOMS: atom_id res chain seq x y z
N SER A 1 -22.46 -14.58 10.29
CA SER A 1 -21.88 -13.38 9.64
C SER A 1 -21.96 -13.54 8.13
N PRO A 2 -22.10 -12.45 7.35
CA PRO A 2 -22.07 -12.52 5.89
C PRO A 2 -20.76 -13.13 5.39
N PRO A 3 -20.76 -13.94 4.32
CA PRO A 3 -19.55 -14.54 3.79
C PRO A 3 -18.64 -13.46 3.18
N TRP A 4 -17.34 -13.62 3.37
CA TRP A 4 -16.33 -12.81 2.68
C TRP A 4 -16.22 -13.26 1.23
N VAL A 5 -16.04 -12.28 0.35
CA VAL A 5 -15.95 -12.48 -1.10
C VAL A 5 -14.86 -11.59 -1.67
N VAL A 6 -14.32 -11.99 -2.81
CA VAL A 6 -13.41 -11.16 -3.60
C VAL A 6 -14.03 -10.99 -4.97
N PHE A 7 -14.35 -9.75 -5.33
CA PHE A 7 -14.90 -9.46 -6.65
C PHE A 7 -13.77 -9.20 -7.66
N HIS A 8 -13.85 -9.86 -8.81
CA HIS A 8 -12.92 -9.72 -9.92
C HIS A 8 -13.66 -9.27 -11.17
N TRP A 9 -13.13 -8.28 -11.88
CA TRP A 9 -13.72 -7.79 -13.14
C TRP A 9 -12.67 -7.20 -14.06
N GLY A 10 -12.38 -7.88 -15.18
CA GLY A 10 -11.37 -7.42 -16.13
C GLY A 10 -10.02 -7.17 -15.45
N GLY A 11 -9.50 -5.94 -15.56
CA GLY A 11 -8.25 -5.51 -14.92
C GLY A 11 -8.36 -5.14 -13.44
N LEU A 12 -9.55 -5.17 -12.84
CA LEU A 12 -9.73 -4.95 -11.40
C LEU A 12 -9.23 -6.17 -10.63
N THR A 13 -8.07 -6.03 -9.98
CA THR A 13 -7.43 -7.08 -9.20
C THR A 13 -7.98 -7.12 -7.78
N GLY A 14 -9.18 -7.66 -7.63
CA GLY A 14 -9.74 -8.07 -6.33
C GLY A 14 -10.27 -6.93 -5.48
N PHE A 15 -11.59 -6.93 -5.27
CA PHE A 15 -12.26 -6.12 -4.26
C PHE A 15 -12.66 -7.04 -3.09
N PRO A 16 -11.88 -7.08 -2.00
CA PRO A 16 -12.21 -7.88 -0.83
C PRO A 16 -13.34 -7.21 -0.05
N GLY A 17 -14.42 -7.95 0.19
CA GLY A 17 -15.60 -7.40 0.82
C GLY A 17 -16.58 -8.46 1.30
N TYR A 18 -17.79 -8.02 1.65
CA TYR A 18 -18.92 -8.91 1.86
C TYR A 18 -20.13 -8.42 1.06
N VAL A 19 -21.06 -9.34 0.79
CA VAL A 19 -22.33 -9.01 0.12
C VAL A 19 -23.33 -8.54 1.17
N SER A 20 -23.73 -7.27 1.12
CA SER A 20 -24.71 -6.71 2.04
C SER A 20 -26.16 -6.94 1.58
N GLN A 21 -26.39 -6.99 0.26
CA GLN A 21 -27.71 -7.26 -0.29
C GLN A 21 -27.64 -7.90 -1.69
N VAL A 22 -28.58 -8.82 -1.96
CA VAL A 22 -28.86 -9.34 -3.31
C VAL A 22 -30.35 -9.22 -3.59
N ALA A 23 -30.71 -8.55 -4.67
CA ALA A 23 -32.08 -8.46 -5.16
C ALA A 23 -32.15 -9.01 -6.59
N ALA A 24 -32.99 -10.02 -6.80
CA ALA A 24 -33.21 -10.62 -8.13
C ALA A 24 -34.63 -10.34 -8.60
N LYS A 25 -34.76 -9.70 -9.77
CA LYS A 25 -36.04 -9.52 -10.47
C LYS A 25 -36.11 -10.47 -11.67
N TYR A 26 -36.93 -11.51 -11.57
CA TYR A 26 -37.18 -12.42 -12.68
C TYR A 26 -38.05 -11.76 -13.75
N THR A 27 -37.64 -11.85 -15.02
CA THR A 27 -38.26 -11.12 -16.14
C THR A 27 -38.67 -11.99 -17.32
N LEU A 28 -38.40 -13.30 -17.25
CA LEU A 28 -38.82 -14.25 -18.27
C LEU A 28 -38.95 -15.64 -17.65
N PHE A 29 -40.02 -16.34 -18.02
CA PHE A 29 -40.35 -17.66 -17.51
C PHE A 29 -40.66 -18.61 -18.67
N THR A 30 -40.39 -19.90 -18.48
CA THR A 30 -40.87 -20.97 -19.37
C THR A 30 -42.39 -21.13 -19.29
N THR A 31 -42.97 -21.94 -20.17
CA THR A 31 -44.38 -22.35 -20.10
C THR A 31 -44.71 -23.13 -18.81
N SER A 32 -43.71 -23.76 -18.19
CA SER A 32 -43.82 -24.42 -16.89
C SER A 32 -43.62 -23.48 -15.69
N GLY A 33 -43.43 -22.17 -15.91
CA GLY A 33 -43.26 -21.18 -14.85
C GLY A 33 -41.84 -21.10 -14.26
N VAL A 34 -40.85 -21.73 -14.90
CA VAL A 34 -39.46 -21.68 -14.43
C VAL A 34 -38.80 -20.39 -14.92
N PRO A 35 -38.20 -19.57 -14.04
CA PRO A 35 -37.52 -18.36 -14.47
C PRO A 35 -36.26 -18.69 -15.28
N ILE A 36 -36.13 -18.08 -16.47
CA ILE A 36 -34.97 -18.25 -17.36
C ILE A 36 -34.20 -16.95 -17.59
N ARG A 37 -34.68 -15.84 -17.01
CA ARG A 37 -33.95 -14.56 -17.01
C ARG A 37 -34.23 -13.79 -15.73
N ALA A 38 -33.17 -13.23 -15.15
CA ALA A 38 -33.25 -12.31 -14.03
C ALA A 38 -32.35 -11.10 -14.24
N VAL A 39 -32.75 -9.97 -13.68
CA VAL A 39 -31.87 -8.83 -13.43
C VAL A 39 -31.50 -8.87 -11.96
N CYS A 40 -30.20 -9.01 -11.69
CA CYS A 40 -29.68 -9.07 -10.32
C CYS A 40 -29.01 -7.75 -9.97
N GLN A 41 -29.38 -7.20 -8.81
CA GLN A 41 -28.69 -6.09 -8.18
C GLN A 41 -27.96 -6.63 -6.96
N VAL A 42 -26.64 -6.46 -6.96
CA VAL A 42 -25.76 -6.92 -5.88
C VAL A 42 -25.11 -5.70 -5.25
N THR A 43 -25.29 -5.54 -3.95
CA THR A 43 -24.62 -4.51 -3.15
C THR A 43 -23.51 -5.18 -2.34
N MET A 44 -22.30 -4.63 -2.45
CA MET A 44 -21.11 -5.14 -1.78
C MET A 44 -20.46 -4.01 -1.00
N GLU A 45 -19.92 -4.35 0.17
CA GLU A 45 -19.18 -3.42 1.01
C GLU A 45 -17.74 -3.89 1.12
N GLU A 46 -16.81 -2.97 0.89
CA GLU A 46 -15.38 -3.25 0.98
C GLU A 46 -15.02 -3.46 2.44
N ILE A 47 -14.30 -4.54 2.69
CA ILE A 47 -13.58 -4.67 3.95
C ILE A 47 -12.24 -4.03 3.67
N SER A 48 -12.07 -2.79 4.11
CA SER A 48 -10.77 -2.14 4.09
C SER A 48 -9.81 -3.00 4.90
N GLY A 49 -9.01 -3.80 4.20
CA GLY A 49 -7.81 -4.37 4.80
C GLY A 49 -6.96 -3.22 5.29
N GLU A 50 -6.30 -3.39 6.44
CA GLU A 50 -5.22 -2.49 6.83
C GLU A 50 -4.34 -2.29 5.60
N THR A 51 -4.03 -1.02 5.29
CA THR A 51 -3.07 -0.74 4.22
C THR A 51 -1.85 -1.59 4.55
N PRO A 52 -1.46 -2.55 3.69
CA PRO A 52 -0.35 -3.43 4.02
C PRO A 52 0.80 -2.49 4.35
N GLY A 53 1.35 -2.64 5.56
CA GLY A 53 2.36 -1.72 6.07
C GLY A 53 3.37 -1.48 4.97
N GLN A 54 3.52 -0.23 4.53
CA GLN A 54 4.61 0.18 3.67
C GLN A 54 5.86 -0.31 4.39
N ASN A 55 6.44 -1.39 3.89
CA ASN A 55 7.57 -2.04 4.52
C ASN A 55 8.66 -0.97 4.66
N PRO A 56 8.96 -0.45 5.86
CA PRO A 56 10.12 0.38 6.02
C PRO A 56 11.28 -0.63 5.98
N THR A 57 12.07 -0.60 4.93
CA THR A 57 13.36 -1.28 5.02
C THR A 57 14.14 -0.49 6.08
N SER A 58 14.27 -1.07 7.28
CA SER A 58 14.88 -0.56 8.51
C SER A 58 14.06 0.48 9.31
N GLY A 59 13.49 0.03 10.43
CA GLY A 59 13.07 0.87 11.55
C GLY A 59 14.27 1.52 12.26
N ALA A 60 15.05 2.32 11.55
CA ALA A 60 16.04 3.19 12.16
C ALA A 60 15.38 4.55 12.45
N LEU A 61 15.22 4.87 13.74
CA LEU A 61 14.72 6.18 14.20
C LEU A 61 15.59 7.37 13.73
N ALA A 62 16.76 7.09 13.14
CA ALA A 62 17.60 8.04 12.44
C ALA A 62 18.14 7.40 11.16
N ALA A 63 17.97 8.07 10.01
CA ALA A 63 18.62 7.67 8.77
C ALA A 63 20.14 7.70 8.97
N ARG A 64 20.79 6.53 9.01
CA ARG A 64 22.26 6.43 9.06
C ARG A 64 22.79 6.29 7.64
N ARG A 65 23.67 7.21 7.24
CA ARG A 65 24.40 7.13 5.96
C ARG A 65 25.86 6.81 6.24
N VAL A 66 26.47 5.97 5.39
CA VAL A 66 27.89 5.64 5.43
C VAL A 66 28.53 6.19 4.16
N HIS A 67 29.65 6.92 4.29
CA HIS A 67 30.45 7.40 3.17
C HIS A 67 31.87 6.84 3.27
N ARG A 68 32.41 6.36 2.14
CA ARG A 68 33.82 5.93 2.05
C ARG A 68 34.66 7.10 1.55
N VAL A 69 35.59 7.57 2.38
CA VAL A 69 36.47 8.71 2.07
C VAL A 69 37.42 8.38 0.92
N GLY A 70 37.42 9.23 -0.12
CA GLY A 70 38.35 9.17 -1.25
C GLY A 70 39.34 10.34 -1.28
N SER A 71 40.25 10.34 -2.26
CA SER A 71 41.17 11.47 -2.46
C SER A 71 40.38 12.74 -2.84
N GLY A 72 40.65 13.85 -2.15
CA GLY A 72 39.93 15.12 -2.32
C GLY A 72 38.74 15.31 -1.39
N ASP A 73 38.34 14.28 -0.63
CA ASP A 73 37.33 14.45 0.41
C ASP A 73 37.92 15.11 1.66
N SER A 74 37.12 15.96 2.30
CA SER A 74 37.42 16.58 3.59
C SER A 74 36.19 16.50 4.48
N LEU A 75 36.36 16.48 5.81
CA LEU A 75 35.22 16.48 6.74
C LEU A 75 34.26 17.66 6.51
N PRO A 76 34.74 18.91 6.24
CA PRO A 76 33.85 20.02 5.90
C PRO A 76 33.10 19.83 4.58
N SER A 77 33.72 19.28 3.54
CA SER A 77 33.03 19.03 2.26
C SER A 77 31.97 17.93 2.39
N LEU A 78 32.24 16.92 3.22
CA LEU A 78 31.26 15.89 3.59
C LEU A 78 30.11 16.47 4.40
N ALA A 79 30.40 17.33 5.39
CA ALA A 79 29.38 17.98 6.20
C ALA A 79 28.46 18.89 5.36
N HIS A 80 29.03 19.66 4.44
CA HIS A 80 28.23 20.47 3.53
C HIS A 80 27.32 19.62 2.64
N ARG A 81 27.80 18.47 2.14
CA ARG A 81 27.00 17.58 1.28
C ARG A 81 25.87 16.88 2.04
N GLU A 82 26.11 16.47 3.28
CA GLU A 82 25.16 15.67 4.07
C GLU A 82 24.22 16.52 4.94
N TYR A 83 24.69 17.66 5.45
CA TYR A 83 23.96 18.53 6.38
C TYR A 83 23.69 19.93 5.83
N GLY A 84 24.22 20.29 4.66
CA GLY A 84 24.14 21.64 4.10
C GLY A 84 25.09 22.65 4.77
N ASP A 85 25.66 22.31 5.92
CA ASP A 85 26.54 23.17 6.71
C ASP A 85 27.97 22.58 6.77
N PRO A 86 28.98 23.25 6.18
CA PRO A 86 30.37 22.81 6.30
C PRO A 86 30.89 22.88 7.75
N GLY A 87 30.30 23.70 8.62
CA GLY A 87 30.64 23.82 10.04
C GLY A 87 30.23 22.61 10.90
N ALA A 88 29.29 21.79 10.42
CA ALA A 88 28.81 20.58 11.09
C ALA A 88 29.80 19.41 11.06
N TRP A 89 31.02 19.61 10.52
CA TRP A 89 32.05 18.57 10.40
C TRP A 89 32.46 17.94 11.73
N ARG A 90 32.31 18.65 12.85
CA ARG A 90 32.60 18.13 14.20
C ARG A 90 31.70 16.95 14.56
N VAL A 91 30.43 16.96 14.15
CA VAL A 91 29.50 15.85 14.37
C VAL A 91 29.98 14.59 13.64
N ILE A 92 30.52 14.75 12.42
CA ILE A 92 31.12 13.65 11.68
C ILE A 92 32.38 13.16 12.38
N ALA A 93 33.25 14.07 12.84
CA ALA A 93 34.49 13.70 13.54
C ALA A 93 34.21 12.93 14.84
N GLU A 94 33.32 13.45 15.69
CA GLU A 94 32.94 12.83 16.96
C GLU A 94 32.28 11.46 16.77
N ALA A 95 31.48 11.31 15.71
CA ALA A 95 30.87 10.03 15.38
C ALA A 95 31.87 8.96 14.89
N ASN A 96 33.09 9.36 14.48
CA ASN A 96 34.08 8.46 13.87
C ASN A 96 35.38 8.30 14.66
N GLY A 97 35.63 9.10 15.71
CA GLY A 97 36.69 8.89 16.71
C GLY A 97 38.12 8.90 16.18
#